data_AF-A0A947C545-F1
#
_entry.id   AF-A0A947C545-F1
#
_cell.length_a   1.000
_cell.length_b   1.000
_cell.length_c   1.000
_cell.angle_alpha   90.00
_cell.angle_beta   90.00
_cell.angle_gamma   90.00
#
_symmetry.space_group_name_H-M   'P 1'
#
loop_
_entity.id
_entity.type
_entity.pdbx_description
1 polymer ?
#
loop_
_entity_poly.entity_id
_entity_poly.type
_entity_poly.pdbx_seq_one_letter_code
_entity_poly.pdbx_strand_id
1 'polypeptide(L)'
;LASAIIEEQDEAFVLLSKAQSEALDFSTLQGPMSLALSTVGASRRLDDRLENRFLELRHRASEHKQDTLNQRIGFLTVISTVFLPLTLLAGLWGMNFEVMPELNQPWGYPAALGFMGLVAAGVVWFLGKRGWFD
;
A
#
# COMPACT_ATOMS: atom_id res chain seq x y z
N LEU A 1 -19.50 -43.96 -12.63
CA LEU A 1 -20.02 -42.59 -12.76
C LEU A 1 -19.08 -41.70 -13.55
N ALA A 2 -17.79 -41.58 -13.22
CA ALA A 2 -16.81 -40.86 -14.05
C ALA A 2 -16.56 -41.51 -15.43
N SER A 3 -16.58 -42.85 -15.52
CA SER A 3 -16.40 -43.58 -16.79
C SER A 3 -17.56 -43.42 -17.78
N ALA A 4 -18.81 -43.37 -17.29
CA ALA A 4 -20.00 -43.23 -18.12
C ALA A 4 -20.14 -41.81 -18.73
N ILE A 5 -19.66 -40.78 -18.03
CA ILE A 5 -19.66 -39.40 -18.53
C ILE A 5 -18.58 -39.21 -19.61
N ILE A 6 -17.45 -39.91 -19.51
CA ILE A 6 -16.38 -39.84 -20.51
C ILE A 6 -16.81 -40.53 -21.82
N GLU A 7 -17.49 -41.68 -21.71
CA GLU A 7 -17.95 -42.47 -22.87
C GLU A 7 -19.04 -41.74 -23.68
N GLU A 8 -19.94 -41.00 -23.02
CA GLU A 8 -20.98 -40.19 -23.67
C GLU A 8 -20.39 -38.96 -24.41
N GLN A 9 -19.29 -38.40 -23.89
CA GLN A 9 -18.57 -37.29 -24.52
C GLN A 9 -17.77 -37.75 -25.75
N ASP A 10 -17.21 -38.96 -25.72
CA ASP A 10 -16.48 -39.53 -26.86
C ASP A 10 -17.42 -39.92 -28.01
N GLU A 11 -18.60 -40.49 -27.73
CA GLU A 11 -19.60 -40.76 -28.77
C GLU A 11 -20.15 -39.47 -29.40
N ALA A 12 -20.42 -38.45 -28.57
CA ALA A 12 -20.84 -37.14 -29.06
C ALA A 12 -19.74 -36.50 -29.94
N PHE A 13 -18.47 -36.63 -29.55
CA PHE A 13 -17.34 -36.12 -30.32
C PHE A 13 -17.16 -36.87 -31.66
N VAL A 14 -17.35 -38.19 -31.67
CA VAL A 14 -17.29 -39.00 -32.89
C VAL A 14 -18.46 -38.69 -33.83
N LEU A 15 -19.68 -38.51 -33.31
CA LEU A 15 -20.85 -38.11 -34.10
C LEU A 15 -20.72 -36.69 -34.67
N LEU A 16 -20.15 -35.76 -33.89
CA LEU A 16 -19.78 -34.43 -34.36
C LEU A 16 -18.69 -34.49 -35.44
N SER A 17 -17.68 -35.35 -35.29
CA SER A 17 -16.61 -35.52 -36.29
C SER A 17 -17.13 -36.07 -37.62
N LYS A 18 -18.11 -37.00 -37.56
CA LYS A 18 -18.76 -37.58 -38.74
C LYS A 18 -19.69 -36.58 -39.44
N ALA A 19 -20.45 -35.79 -38.68
CA ALA A 19 -21.31 -34.73 -39.23
C ALA A 19 -20.49 -33.56 -39.81
N GLN A 20 -19.29 -33.32 -39.29
CA GLN A 20 -18.41 -32.22 -39.68
C GLN A 20 -17.65 -32.48 -40.99
N SER A 21 -17.47 -33.73 -41.40
CA SER A 21 -16.73 -34.12 -42.61
C SER A 21 -17.49 -33.92 -43.93
N GLU A 22 -18.83 -33.87 -43.91
CA GLU A 22 -19.65 -33.80 -45.13
C GLU A 22 -20.25 -32.39 -45.37
N ALA A 23 -20.08 -31.47 -44.41
CA ALA A 23 -20.69 -30.14 -44.41
C ALA A 23 -19.73 -28.97 -44.17
N LEU A 24 -18.40 -29.18 -44.24
CA LEU A 24 -17.43 -28.09 -44.10
C LEU A 24 -17.27 -27.29 -45.41
N ASP A 25 -18.39 -26.77 -45.92
CA ASP A 25 -18.36 -25.66 -46.84
C ASP A 25 -17.90 -24.41 -46.06
N PHE A 26 -16.85 -23.75 -46.54
CA PHE A 26 -16.30 -22.52 -45.95
C PHE A 26 -17.35 -21.41 -45.87
N SER A 27 -18.40 -21.48 -46.71
CA SER A 27 -19.56 -20.59 -46.66
C SER A 27 -20.43 -20.81 -45.41
N THR A 28 -20.62 -22.06 -44.98
CA THR A 28 -21.39 -22.44 -43.79
C THR A 28 -20.65 -22.11 -42.49
N LEU A 29 -19.31 -22.11 -42.52
CA LEU A 29 -18.46 -21.78 -41.36
C LEU A 29 -18.33 -20.27 -41.08
N GLN A 30 -18.55 -19.38 -42.05
CA GLN A 30 -18.42 -17.92 -41.83
C GLN A 30 -19.36 -17.39 -40.74
N GLY A 31 -20.61 -17.90 -40.70
CA GLY A 31 -21.59 -17.56 -39.68
C GLY A 31 -21.12 -17.88 -38.26
N PRO A 32 -20.89 -19.16 -37.91
CA PRO A 32 -20.42 -19.55 -36.58
C PRO A 32 -19.03 -19.01 -36.25
N MET A 33 -18.13 -18.83 -37.23
CA MET A 33 -16.82 -18.23 -37.00
C MET A 33 -16.90 -16.74 -36.66
N SER A 34 -17.79 -15.98 -37.29
CA SER A 34 -18.02 -14.57 -36.94
C SER A 34 -18.66 -14.43 -35.54
N LEU A 35 -19.56 -15.36 -35.19
CA LEU A 35 -20.15 -15.43 -33.85
C LEU A 35 -19.08 -15.75 -32.80
N ALA A 36 -18.26 -16.77 -33.06
CA ALA A 36 -17.13 -17.15 -32.20
C ALA A 36 -16.10 -16.02 -32.05
N LEU A 37 -15.78 -15.29 -33.12
CA LEU A 37 -14.87 -14.14 -33.06
C LEU A 37 -15.49 -12.98 -32.28
N SER A 38 -16.80 -12.78 -32.37
CA SER A 38 -17.51 -11.75 -31.60
C SER A 38 -17.61 -12.10 -30.11
N THR A 39 -17.81 -13.38 -29.77
CA THR A 39 -17.85 -13.85 -28.38
C THR A 39 -16.46 -13.83 -27.76
N VAL A 40 -15.42 -14.26 -28.50
CA VAL A 40 -14.02 -14.12 -28.11
C VAL A 40 -13.64 -12.64 -27.96
N GLY A 41 -14.07 -11.77 -28.87
CA GLY A 41 -13.87 -10.33 -28.77
C GLY A 41 -14.58 -9.70 -27.57
N ALA A 42 -15.77 -10.19 -27.21
CA ALA A 42 -16.49 -9.76 -26.02
C ALA A 42 -15.79 -10.20 -24.73
N SER A 43 -15.27 -11.43 -24.68
CA SER A 43 -14.49 -11.95 -23.56
C SER A 43 -13.18 -11.17 -23.36
N ARG A 44 -12.43 -10.87 -24.44
CA ARG A 44 -11.22 -10.05 -24.36
C ARG A 44 -11.49 -8.66 -23.78
N ARG A 45 -12.59 -8.02 -24.18
CA ARG A 45 -13.01 -6.71 -23.61
C ARG A 45 -13.41 -6.78 -22.14
N LEU A 46 -13.77 -7.96 -21.62
CA LEU A 46 -14.02 -8.16 -20.19
C LEU A 46 -12.71 -8.34 -19.44
N ASP A 47 -11.76 -9.11 -19.99
CA ASP A 47 -10.42 -9.23 -19.42
C ASP A 47 -9.74 -7.86 -19.30
N ASP A 48 -9.77 -7.04 -20.36
CA ASP A 48 -9.20 -5.68 -20.32
C ASP A 48 -9.86 -4.80 -19.25
N ARG A 49 -11.17 -4.94 -19.05
CA ARG A 49 -11.92 -4.17 -18.04
C ARG A 49 -11.66 -4.65 -16.63
N LEU A 50 -11.54 -5.96 -16.44
CA LEU A 50 -11.18 -6.56 -15.16
C LEU A 50 -9.76 -6.16 -14.79
N GLU A 51 -8.80 -6.25 -15.72
CA GLU A 51 -7.41 -5.85 -15.47
C GLU A 51 -7.31 -4.40 -15.03
N ASN A 52 -7.94 -3.47 -15.76
CA ASN A 52 -7.96 -2.05 -15.38
C ASN A 52 -8.57 -1.81 -13.99
N ARG A 53 -9.67 -2.51 -13.65
CA ARG A 53 -10.29 -2.41 -12.31
C ARG A 53 -9.47 -3.06 -11.22
N PHE A 54 -8.82 -4.19 -11.49
CA PHE A 54 -7.93 -4.85 -10.54
C PHE A 54 -6.70 -4.01 -10.25
N LEU A 55 -6.13 -3.38 -11.27
CA LEU A 55 -5.03 -2.42 -11.12
C LEU A 55 -5.47 -1.22 -10.29
N GLU A 56 -6.66 -0.66 -10.55
CA GLU A 56 -7.23 0.42 -9.76
C GLU A 56 -7.47 0.02 -8.29
N LEU A 57 -8.04 -1.16 -8.04
CA LEU A 57 -8.26 -1.68 -6.69
C LEU A 57 -6.94 -1.94 -5.95
N ARG A 58 -5.93 -2.48 -6.64
CA ARG A 58 -4.58 -2.63 -6.09
C ARG A 58 -3.99 -1.29 -5.72
N HIS A 59 -4.15 -0.28 -6.58
CA HIS A 59 -3.69 1.07 -6.33
C HIS A 59 -4.37 1.67 -5.10
N ARG A 60 -5.72 1.66 -5.06
CA ARG A 60 -6.51 2.14 -3.91
C ARG A 60 -6.19 1.39 -2.60
N ALA A 61 -6.00 0.07 -2.67
CA ALA A 61 -5.61 -0.71 -1.50
C ALA A 61 -4.20 -0.36 -0.99
N SER A 62 -3.30 0.05 -1.88
CA SER A 62 -1.97 0.55 -1.51
C SER A 62 -2.01 1.97 -0.94
N GLU A 63 -2.86 2.84 -1.47
CA GLU A 63 -3.08 4.21 -0.96
C GLU A 63 -3.52 4.19 0.51
N HIS A 64 -4.54 3.40 0.85
CA HIS A 64 -5.01 3.29 2.23
C HIS A 64 -3.94 2.85 3.22
N LYS A 65 -3.04 1.96 2.80
CA LYS A 65 -1.92 1.54 3.65
C LYS A 65 -0.92 2.69 3.82
N GLN A 66 -0.64 3.42 2.75
CA GLN A 66 0.28 4.54 2.77
C GLN A 66 -0.16 5.64 3.75
N ASP A 67 -1.46 5.92 3.85
CA ASP A 67 -1.98 6.94 4.78
C ASP A 67 -1.70 6.57 6.24
N THR A 68 -1.99 5.31 6.61
CA THR A 68 -1.73 4.83 7.99
C THR A 68 -0.23 4.76 8.30
N LEU A 69 0.60 4.45 7.31
CA LEU A 69 2.06 4.44 7.46
C LEU A 69 2.61 5.85 7.61
N ASN A 70 2.15 6.79 6.79
CA ASN A 70 2.52 8.19 6.88
C ASN A 70 2.12 8.77 8.24
N GLN A 71 0.92 8.45 8.73
CA GLN A 71 0.48 8.88 10.06
C GLN A 71 1.36 8.30 11.18
N ARG A 72 1.74 7.01 11.10
CA ARG A 72 2.62 6.37 12.08
C ARG A 72 4.03 6.96 12.04
N ILE A 73 4.64 7.09 10.86
CA ILE A 73 5.96 7.71 10.69
C ILE A 73 5.93 9.16 11.17
N GLY A 74 4.83 9.86 10.91
CA GLY A 74 4.59 11.21 11.39
C GLY A 74 4.67 11.27 12.92
N PHE A 75 3.93 10.41 13.61
CA PHE A 75 3.97 10.32 15.07
C PHE A 75 5.37 10.01 15.62
N LEU A 76 6.07 9.04 15.02
CA LEU A 76 7.44 8.70 15.42
C LEU A 76 8.39 9.90 15.22
N THR A 77 8.24 10.64 14.12
CA THR A 77 9.06 11.81 13.80
C THR A 77 8.86 12.95 14.79
N VAL A 78 7.61 13.21 15.20
CA VAL A 78 7.26 14.22 16.21
C VAL A 78 7.97 13.91 17.53
N ILE A 79 7.87 12.66 17.99
CA ILE A 79 8.54 12.19 19.20
C ILE A 79 10.06 12.37 19.04
N SER A 80 10.66 11.83 17.99
CA SER A 80 12.11 11.93 17.78
C SER A 80 12.60 13.38 17.74
N THR A 81 11.86 14.29 17.11
CA THR A 81 12.24 15.71 16.99
C THR A 81 12.24 16.43 18.34
N VAL A 82 11.39 16.01 19.29
CA VAL A 82 11.43 16.50 20.68
C VAL A 82 12.56 15.85 21.47
N PHE A 83 12.73 14.52 21.33
CA PHE A 83 13.71 13.77 22.11
C PHE A 83 15.17 14.01 21.68
N LEU A 84 15.45 14.29 20.41
CA LEU A 84 16.79 14.58 19.89
C LEU A 84 17.49 15.73 20.63
N PRO A 85 16.94 16.96 20.66
CA PRO A 85 17.55 18.08 21.38
C PRO A 85 17.58 17.84 22.90
N LEU A 86 16.54 17.18 23.45
CA LEU A 86 16.47 16.86 24.88
C LEU A 86 17.57 15.88 25.29
N THR A 87 17.80 14.84 24.48
CA THR A 87 18.85 13.84 24.69
C THR A 87 20.23 14.43 24.49
N LEU A 88 20.40 15.35 23.53
CA LEU A 88 21.64 16.09 23.34
C LEU A 88 21.98 16.96 24.57
N LEU A 89 21.00 17.70 25.09
CA LEU A 89 21.16 18.51 26.30
C LEU A 89 21.44 17.61 27.51
N ALA A 90 20.69 16.53 27.69
CA ALA A 90 20.92 15.57 28.77
C ALA A 90 22.29 14.88 28.66
N GLY A 91 22.76 14.59 27.44
CA GLY A 91 24.10 14.07 27.19
C GLY A 91 25.21 15.09 27.49
N LEU A 92 25.01 16.36 27.12
CA LEU A 92 25.94 17.45 27.44
C LEU A 92 26.11 17.62 28.95
N TRP A 93 25.01 17.50 29.69
CA TRP A 93 24.97 17.64 31.16
C TRP A 93 25.33 16.33 31.89
N GLY A 94 25.19 15.18 31.22
CA GLY A 94 25.56 13.86 31.73
C GLY A 94 27.05 13.55 31.55
N MET A 95 27.71 14.20 30.59
CA MET A 95 29.17 14.35 30.60
C MET A 95 29.51 15.22 31.82
N ASN A 96 29.92 14.57 32.93
CA ASN A 96 30.39 15.21 34.16
C ASN A 96 31.57 16.15 33.87
N PHE A 97 31.31 17.35 33.34
CA PHE A 97 32.28 18.41 33.31
C PHE A 97 32.46 18.88 34.75
N GLU A 98 33.57 18.46 35.34
CA GLU A 98 34.03 18.73 36.71
C GLU A 98 34.05 20.23 37.08
N VAL A 99 33.87 21.13 36.11
CA VAL A 99 33.75 22.58 36.30
C VAL A 99 32.72 23.15 35.31
N MET A 100 31.44 23.12 35.65
CA MET A 100 30.43 24.01 35.02
C MET A 100 30.18 25.21 35.95
N PRO A 101 30.66 26.43 35.62
CA PRO A 101 30.53 27.61 36.49
C PRO A 101 29.07 28.00 36.79
N GLU A 102 28.10 27.57 35.97
CA GLU A 102 26.66 27.80 36.16
C GLU A 102 26.03 26.91 37.26
N LEU A 103 26.67 25.80 37.63
CA LEU A 103 26.16 24.83 38.63
C LEU A 103 26.56 25.18 40.08
N ASN A 104 27.48 26.12 40.27
CA ASN A 104 27.84 26.66 41.59
C ASN A 104 26.71 27.51 42.21
N GLN A 105 25.75 27.92 41.41
CA GLN A 105 24.54 28.61 41.86
C GLN A 105 23.44 27.58 42.17
N PRO A 106 22.74 27.69 43.31
CA PRO A 106 21.65 26.76 43.67
C PRO A 106 20.51 26.73 42.64
N TRP A 107 20.46 27.70 41.72
CA TRP A 107 19.47 27.80 40.65
C TRP A 107 19.92 27.23 39.29
N GLY A 108 21.18 26.80 39.15
CA GLY A 108 21.69 26.27 37.87
C GLY A 108 20.96 25.02 37.38
N TYR A 109 20.70 24.07 38.29
CA TYR A 109 19.97 22.84 37.97
C TYR A 109 18.48 23.10 37.60
N PRO A 110 17.70 23.89 38.38
CA PRO A 110 16.36 24.33 37.98
C PRO A 110 16.32 25.12 36.67
N ALA A 111 17.28 26.03 36.43
CA ALA A 111 17.32 26.84 35.22
C ALA A 111 17.59 25.98 33.97
N ALA A 112 18.45 24.98 34.08
CA ALA A 112 18.73 24.03 33.01
C ALA A 112 17.51 23.17 32.65
N LEU A 113 16.80 22.66 33.66
CA LEU A 113 15.53 21.96 33.48
C LEU A 113 14.48 22.87 32.82
N GLY A 114 14.40 24.13 33.25
CA GLY A 114 13.55 25.15 32.63
C GLY A 114 13.90 25.39 31.16
N PHE A 115 15.19 25.49 30.84
CA PHE A 115 15.67 25.66 29.46
C PHE A 115 15.36 24.43 28.58
N MET A 116 15.61 23.21 29.08
CA MET A 116 15.23 21.96 28.39
C MET A 116 13.71 21.90 28.13
N GLY A 117 12.89 22.26 29.13
CA GLY A 117 11.45 22.32 28.99
C GLY A 117 10.99 23.38 27.98
N LEU A 118 11.64 24.54 27.97
CA LEU A 118 11.35 25.63 27.03
C LEU A 118 11.68 25.24 25.59
N VAL A 119 12.83 24.58 25.38
CA VAL A 119 13.21 24.04 24.06
C VAL A 119 12.22 22.97 23.61
N ALA A 120 11.84 22.03 24.48
CA ALA A 120 10.84 21.01 24.17
C ALA A 120 9.49 21.63 23.79
N ALA A 121 9.00 22.59 24.60
CA ALA A 121 7.75 23.29 24.35
C ALA A 121 7.80 24.11 23.05
N GLY A 122 8.93 24.76 22.76
CA GLY A 122 9.14 25.52 21.52
C GLY A 122 9.07 24.63 20.27
N VAL A 123 9.67 23.44 20.33
CA VAL A 123 9.61 22.45 19.24
C VAL A 123 8.19 21.93 19.05
N VAL A 124 7.48 21.57 20.12
CA VAL A 124 6.09 21.11 20.05
C VAL A 124 5.17 22.19 19.48
N TRP A 125 5.32 23.43 19.94
CA TRP A 125 4.56 24.58 19.43
C TRP A 125 4.83 24.84 17.94
N PHE A 126 6.09 24.75 17.52
CA PHE A 126 6.48 24.92 16.12
C PHE A 126 5.89 23.82 15.22
N LEU A 127 5.87 22.56 15.68
CA LEU A 127 5.25 21.44 14.96
C LEU A 127 3.73 21.58 14.89
N GLY A 128 3.09 21.99 16.00
CA GLY A 128 1.64 22.23 16.04
C GLY A 128 1.22 23.35 15.07
N LYS A 129 2.00 24.44 14.98
CA LYS A 129 1.73 25.53 14.03
C LYS A 129 1.91 25.12 12.57
N ARG A 130 2.69 24.08 12.29
CA ARG A 130 2.91 23.56 10.93
C ARG A 130 1.81 22.62 10.43
N GLY A 131 0.75 22.39 11.20
CA GLY A 131 -0.40 21.60 10.75
C GLY A 131 -0.13 20.10 10.71
N TRP A 132 0.83 19.59 11.49
CA TRP A 132 1.13 18.16 11.55
C TRP A 132 0.10 17.32 12.33
N PHE A 133 -0.84 17.98 13.02
CA PHE A 133 -1.92 17.34 13.78
C PHE A 133 -3.30 17.42 13.09
N ASP A 134 -3.39 18.02 11.89
CA ASP A 134 -4.59 18.02 11.04
C ASP A 134 -4.58 16.86 10.02
#